data_AF-A0A0B1SF34-F1
#
_entry.id   AF-A0A0B1SF34-F1
#
_cell.length_a   1.000
_cell.length_b   1.000
_cell.length_c   1.000
_cell.angle_alpha   90.00
_cell.angle_beta   90.00
_cell.angle_gamma   90.00
#
_symmetry.space_group_name_H-M   'P 1'
#
loop_
_entity.id
_entity.type
_entity.pdbx_description
1 polymer ?
#
loop_
_entity_poly.entity_id
_entity_poly.type
_entity_poly.pdbx_seq_one_letter_code
_entity_poly.pdbx_strand_id
1 'polypeptide(L)'
;MLFILCGLLLVLIEHETLSILILRRIVNNPDVRAALEEYLGTGEEFARNMTFIEEIISSEKFDINGRWLPRGRPVEKAFLYDVVSNGNDSIDVDKFEYLVRDSFCAGIPIPFNKVSYRT
;
A
#
# COMPACT_ATOMS: atom_id res chain seq x y z
N MET A 1 -3.24 -0.32 -37.07
CA MET A 1 -4.41 -0.79 -36.29
C MET A 1 -4.05 -1.62 -35.05
N LEU A 2 -2.80 -2.07 -34.87
CA LEU A 2 -2.37 -2.85 -33.69
C LEU A 2 -1.82 -2.00 -32.52
N PHE A 3 -1.45 -0.74 -32.77
CA PHE A 3 -0.84 0.15 -31.76
C PHE A 3 -1.85 0.86 -30.83
N ILE A 4 -3.13 0.95 -31.22
CA ILE A 4 -4.17 1.62 -30.40
C ILE A 4 -4.68 0.72 -29.28
N LEU A 5 -4.60 -0.61 -29.46
CA LEU A 5 -5.01 -1.58 -28.42
C LEU A 5 -4.04 -1.62 -27.23
N CYS A 6 -2.75 -1.33 -27.41
CA CYS A 6 -1.78 -1.36 -26.31
C CYS A 6 -1.91 -0.14 -25.36
N GLY A 7 -2.28 1.03 -25.90
CA GLY A 7 -2.50 2.24 -25.11
C GLY A 7 -3.83 2.25 -24.34
N LEU A 8 -4.89 1.66 -24.88
CA LEU A 8 -6.17 1.55 -24.18
C LEU A 8 -6.22 0.42 -23.13
N LEU A 9 -5.45 -0.66 -23.31
CA LEU A 9 -5.44 -1.78 -22.37
C LEU A 9 -4.70 -1.46 -21.07
N LEU A 10 -3.74 -0.53 -21.10
CA LEU A 10 -3.00 -0.08 -19.91
C LEU A 10 -3.81 0.87 -19.00
N VAL A 11 -4.94 1.39 -19.47
CA VAL A 11 -5.78 2.40 -18.77
C VAL A 11 -6.82 1.74 -17.83
N LEU A 12 -6.97 0.42 -17.83
CA LEU A 12 -8.04 -0.29 -17.11
C LEU A 12 -7.61 -0.97 -15.81
N ILE A 13 -6.32 -0.93 -15.45
CA ILE A 13 -5.81 -1.54 -14.23
C ILE A 13 -5.26 -0.44 -13.33
N GLU A 14 -5.95 -0.19 -12.21
CA GLU A 14 -5.46 0.67 -11.15
C GLU A 14 -4.12 0.16 -10.62
N HIS A 15 -3.19 1.09 -10.39
CA HIS A 15 -1.82 0.79 -10.01
C HIS A 15 -1.72 0.05 -8.66
N GLU A 16 -2.68 0.20 -7.77
CA GLU A 16 -2.80 -0.56 -6.52
C GLU A 16 -3.09 -2.05 -6.79
N THR A 17 -3.98 -2.33 -7.75
CA THR A 17 -4.30 -3.71 -8.17
C THR A 17 -3.08 -4.38 -8.77
N LEU A 18 -2.35 -3.66 -9.63
CA LEU A 18 -1.11 -4.17 -10.22
C LEU A 18 -0.02 -4.40 -9.16
N SER A 19 0.09 -3.52 -8.17
CA SER A 19 1.03 -3.66 -7.05
C SER A 19 0.79 -4.94 -6.24
N ILE A 20 -0.48 -5.27 -5.96
CA ILE A 20 -0.85 -6.53 -5.29
C ILE A 20 -0.47 -7.75 -6.15
N LEU A 21 -0.69 -7.69 -7.47
CA LEU A 21 -0.32 -8.78 -8.37
C LEU A 21 1.20 -8.99 -8.42
N ILE A 22 1.97 -7.92 -8.47
CA ILE A 22 3.44 -7.97 -8.44
C ILE A 22 3.92 -8.51 -7.09
N LEU A 23 3.34 -8.06 -5.97
CA LEU A 23 3.66 -8.57 -4.64
C LEU A 23 3.44 -10.09 -4.58
N ARG A 24 2.27 -10.58 -5.00
CA ARG A 24 1.99 -12.03 -5.07
C ARG A 24 2.98 -12.77 -5.95
N ARG A 25 3.38 -12.18 -7.08
CA ARG A 25 4.38 -12.77 -7.98
C ARG A 25 5.76 -12.86 -7.32
N ILE A 26 6.18 -11.84 -6.58
CA ILE A 26 7.44 -11.82 -5.84
C ILE A 26 7.44 -12.88 -4.74
N VAL A 27 6.36 -12.95 -3.95
CA VAL A 27 6.19 -13.92 -2.85
C VAL A 27 6.08 -15.36 -3.34
N ASN A 28 5.66 -15.60 -4.58
CA ASN A 28 5.65 -16.93 -5.17
C ASN A 28 7.04 -17.50 -5.47
N ASN A 29 8.10 -16.69 -5.42
CA ASN A 29 9.48 -17.20 -5.47
C ASN A 29 9.78 -17.97 -4.16
N PRO A 30 10.20 -19.25 -4.22
CA PRO A 30 10.46 -20.06 -3.02
C PRO A 30 11.49 -19.45 -2.06
N ASP A 31 12.54 -18.82 -2.58
CA ASP A 31 13.60 -18.22 -1.77
C ASP A 31 13.08 -17.00 -1.02
N VAL A 32 12.30 -16.15 -1.70
CA VAL A 32 11.65 -14.98 -1.10
C VAL A 32 10.62 -15.42 -0.06
N ARG A 33 9.83 -16.44 -0.38
CA ARG A 33 8.84 -16.98 0.53
C ARG A 33 9.48 -17.51 1.82
N ALA A 34 10.54 -18.31 1.69
CA ALA A 34 11.26 -18.85 2.84
C ALA A 34 11.82 -17.73 3.73
N ALA A 35 12.38 -16.67 3.14
CA ALA A 35 12.86 -15.51 3.88
C ALA A 35 11.73 -14.73 4.58
N LEU A 36 10.56 -14.60 3.95
CA LEU A 36 9.42 -13.92 4.55
C LEU A 36 8.76 -14.75 5.66
N GLU A 37 8.73 -16.07 5.56
CA GLU A 37 8.16 -16.96 6.58
C GLU A 37 8.91 -16.86 7.93
N GLU A 38 10.19 -16.45 7.94
CA GLU A 38 10.95 -16.17 9.16
C GLU A 38 10.35 -15.00 9.98
N TYR A 39 9.77 -14.00 9.30
CA TYR A 39 9.24 -12.79 9.95
C TYR A 39 7.72 -12.73 10.01
N LEU A 40 7.06 -13.31 9.00
CA LEU A 40 5.60 -13.29 8.84
C LEU A 40 4.94 -14.56 9.37
N GLY A 41 5.71 -15.50 9.93
CA GLY A 41 5.22 -16.79 10.41
C GLY A 41 4.96 -17.78 9.26
N THR A 42 4.38 -18.93 9.58
CA THR A 42 4.13 -20.02 8.63
C THR A 42 2.64 -20.38 8.58
N GLY A 43 2.21 -21.11 7.55
CA GLY A 43 0.84 -21.61 7.44
C GLY A 43 -0.22 -20.51 7.48
N GLU A 44 -1.19 -20.62 8.40
CA GLU A 44 -2.29 -19.65 8.54
C GLU A 44 -1.82 -18.25 8.98
N GLU A 45 -0.74 -18.18 9.77
CA GLU A 45 -0.20 -16.90 10.22
C GLU A 45 0.39 -16.10 9.04
N PHE A 46 1.14 -16.79 8.19
CA PHE A 46 1.66 -16.23 6.94
C PHE A 46 0.52 -15.69 6.07
N ALA A 47 -0.53 -16.50 5.86
CA ALA A 47 -1.68 -16.11 5.03
C ALA A 47 -2.40 -14.87 5.59
N ARG A 48 -2.54 -14.78 6.92
CA ARG A 48 -3.15 -13.62 7.59
C ARG A 48 -2.29 -12.36 7.47
N ASN A 49 -0.97 -12.51 7.57
CA ASN A 49 -0.02 -11.40 7.40
C ASN A 49 0.06 -10.93 5.95
N MET A 50 0.05 -11.84 4.99
CA MET A 50 -0.05 -11.51 3.58
C MET A 50 -1.37 -10.80 3.24
N THR A 51 -2.49 -11.27 3.79
CA THR A 51 -3.79 -10.59 3.64
C THR A 51 -3.70 -9.16 4.16
N PHE A 52 -3.12 -8.95 5.34
CA PHE A 52 -2.91 -7.62 5.89
C PHE A 52 -2.05 -6.73 4.97
N ILE A 53 -0.93 -7.25 4.45
CA ILE A 53 -0.03 -6.51 3.54
C ILE A 53 -0.75 -6.09 2.25
N GLU A 54 -1.58 -6.96 1.68
CA GLU A 54 -2.38 -6.60 0.50
C GLU A 54 -3.44 -5.53 0.84
N GLU A 55 -4.09 -5.65 2.00
CA GLU A 55 -5.14 -4.71 2.40
C GLU A 55 -4.60 -3.31 2.77
N ILE A 56 -3.37 -3.18 3.30
CA ILE A 56 -2.76 -1.85 3.54
C ILE A 56 -2.33 -1.14 2.26
N ILE A 57 -2.24 -1.86 1.13
CA ILE A 57 -2.04 -1.27 -0.20
C ILE A 57 -3.40 -0.77 -0.72
N SER A 58 -4.43 -1.61 -0.62
CA SER A 58 -5.77 -1.27 -1.08
C SER A 58 -6.83 -2.08 -0.34
N SER A 59 -7.66 -1.41 0.46
CA SER A 59 -8.87 -1.99 1.05
C SER A 59 -9.91 -0.94 1.39
N GLU A 60 -11.18 -1.34 1.34
CA GLU A 60 -12.25 -0.63 2.03
C GLU A 60 -12.24 -1.03 3.51
N LYS A 61 -12.28 -0.04 4.41
CA LYS A 61 -12.20 -0.28 5.86
C LYS A 61 -13.55 -0.63 6.47
N PHE A 62 -14.59 0.04 5.99
CA PHE A 62 -15.95 -0.08 6.52
C PHE A 62 -16.96 -0.21 5.38
N ASP A 63 -17.99 -1.03 5.57
CA ASP A 63 -19.14 -1.06 4.66
C ASP A 63 -20.12 0.10 4.91
N ILE A 64 -21.21 0.14 4.14
CA ILE A 64 -22.29 1.14 4.28
C ILE A 64 -22.95 1.14 5.68
N ASN A 65 -22.81 0.06 6.46
CA ASN A 65 -23.38 -0.09 7.79
C ASN A 65 -22.33 0.18 8.90
N GLY A 66 -21.10 0.58 8.54
CA GLY A 66 -20.01 0.80 9.48
C GLY A 66 -19.35 -0.49 9.99
N ARG A 67 -19.54 -1.63 9.32
CA ARG A 67 -18.90 -2.89 9.69
C ARG A 67 -17.46 -2.94 9.18
N TRP A 68 -16.54 -3.34 10.05
CA TRP A 68 -15.14 -3.60 9.70
C TRP A 68 -15.03 -4.73 8.65
N LEU A 69 -14.43 -4.41 7.50
CA LEU A 69 -14.26 -5.32 6.36
C LEU A 69 -12.91 -6.06 6.32
N PRO A 70 -11.77 -5.43 6.68
CA PRO A 70 -10.48 -6.10 6.59
C PRO A 70 -10.37 -7.34 7.49
N ARG A 71 -9.70 -8.37 6.98
CA ARG A 71 -9.49 -9.66 7.66
C ARG A 71 -8.07 -9.82 8.19
N GLY A 72 -7.11 -9.07 7.65
CA GLY A 72 -5.72 -9.14 8.05
C GLY A 72 -5.52 -8.76 9.52
N ARG A 73 -6.27 -7.77 10.00
CA ARG A 73 -6.27 -7.32 11.41
C ARG A 73 -7.68 -6.95 11.86
N PRO A 74 -7.95 -7.02 13.18
CA PRO A 74 -9.23 -6.61 13.73
C PRO A 74 -9.29 -5.06 13.87
N VAL A 75 -10.49 -4.54 14.14
CA VAL A 75 -10.77 -3.09 14.16
C VAL A 75 -9.95 -2.31 15.18
N GLU A 76 -9.50 -2.94 16.27
CA GLU A 76 -8.64 -2.32 17.28
C GLU A 76 -7.25 -1.96 16.72
N LYS A 77 -6.91 -2.50 15.55
CA LYS A 77 -5.68 -2.20 14.79
C LYS A 77 -5.96 -1.45 13.48
N ALA A 78 -7.14 -0.84 13.33
CA ALA A 78 -7.52 -0.10 12.13
C ALA A 78 -6.54 1.02 11.76
N PHE A 79 -5.93 1.66 12.76
CA PHE A 79 -4.93 2.73 12.56
C PHE A 79 -3.73 2.31 11.70
N LEU A 80 -3.41 1.00 11.63
CA LEU A 80 -2.31 0.52 10.79
C LEU A 80 -2.60 0.69 9.29
N TYR A 81 -3.87 0.71 8.90
CA TYR A 81 -4.30 0.88 7.51
C TYR A 81 -4.25 2.35 7.07
N ASP A 82 -3.92 3.31 7.93
CA ASP A 82 -3.72 4.72 7.57
C ASP A 82 -2.24 5.06 7.32
N VAL A 83 -1.33 4.13 7.57
CA VAL A 83 0.11 4.42 7.51
C VAL A 83 0.63 4.42 6.08
N VAL A 84 0.29 3.40 5.28
CA VAL A 84 0.87 3.16 3.95
C VAL A 84 0.04 3.80 2.84
N SER A 85 -1.27 3.57 2.85
CA SER A 85 -2.22 4.11 1.87
C SER A 85 -3.48 4.54 2.60
N ASN A 86 -3.64 5.85 2.79
CA ASN A 86 -4.76 6.39 3.54
C ASN A 86 -5.86 6.91 2.60
N GLY A 87 -6.87 6.08 2.34
CA GLY A 87 -8.01 6.46 1.51
C GLY A 87 -8.99 7.47 2.14
N ASN A 88 -8.84 7.84 3.41
CA ASN A 88 -9.79 8.73 4.11
C ASN A 88 -9.44 10.21 3.92
N ASP A 89 -8.21 10.59 4.26
CA ASP A 89 -7.73 11.98 4.15
C ASP A 89 -6.39 12.09 3.40
N SER A 90 -5.88 10.97 2.88
CA SER A 90 -4.60 10.88 2.17
C SER A 90 -3.39 11.24 3.04
N ILE A 91 -3.48 11.30 4.36
CA ILE A 91 -2.32 11.52 5.21
C ILE A 91 -1.64 10.17 5.47
N ASP A 92 -0.61 9.88 4.67
CA ASP A 92 0.19 8.65 4.71
C ASP A 92 1.68 8.94 4.49
N VAL A 93 2.54 7.95 4.79
CA VAL A 93 4.00 8.11 4.67
C VAL A 93 4.47 8.24 3.23
N ASP A 94 3.72 7.69 2.27
CA ASP A 94 3.97 7.85 0.84
C ASP A 94 3.89 9.34 0.45
N LYS A 95 2.84 10.05 0.91
CA LYS A 95 2.71 11.51 0.72
C LYS A 95 3.90 12.29 1.24
N PHE A 96 4.29 11.98 2.47
CA PHE A 96 5.36 12.71 3.14
C PHE A 96 6.69 12.53 2.40
N GLU A 97 6.95 11.32 1.90
CA GLU A 97 8.16 11.01 1.17
C GLU A 97 8.20 11.72 -0.18
N TYR A 98 7.17 11.58 -1.03
CA TYR A 98 7.22 12.18 -2.35
C TYR A 98 7.14 13.71 -2.31
N LEU A 99 6.40 14.33 -1.37
CA LEU A 99 6.36 15.79 -1.27
C LEU A 99 7.73 16.38 -1.00
N VAL A 100 8.48 15.78 -0.07
CA VAL A 100 9.82 16.25 0.30
C VAL A 100 10.83 15.92 -0.81
N ARG A 101 10.78 14.72 -1.37
CA ARG A 101 11.67 14.30 -2.47
C ARG A 101 11.48 15.18 -3.70
N ASP A 102 10.24 15.39 -4.11
CA ASP A 102 9.93 16.10 -5.35
C ASP A 102 10.19 17.61 -5.19
N SER A 103 9.91 18.19 -4.01
CA SER A 103 10.32 19.54 -3.65
C SER A 103 11.84 19.73 -3.78
N PHE A 104 12.62 18.78 -3.26
CA PHE A 104 14.08 18.80 -3.37
C PHE A 104 14.55 18.68 -4.82
N CYS A 105 14.03 17.70 -5.58
CA CYS A 105 14.41 17.46 -6.97
C CYS A 105 14.01 18.60 -7.91
N ALA A 106 12.86 19.24 -7.67
CA ALA A 106 12.38 20.36 -8.48
C ALA A 106 12.99 21.71 -8.07
N GLY A 107 13.62 21.80 -6.89
CA GLY A 107 14.10 23.07 -6.33
C GLY A 107 12.96 24.01 -5.92
N ILE A 108 11.75 23.49 -5.67
CA ILE A 108 10.57 24.26 -5.29
C ILE A 108 10.34 24.05 -3.80
N PRO A 109 10.58 25.05 -2.93
CA PRO A 109 10.38 24.90 -1.50
C PRO A 109 8.90 24.76 -1.16
N ILE A 110 8.58 23.85 -0.24
CA ILE A 110 7.23 23.68 0.32
C ILE A 110 7.26 23.85 1.85
N PRO A 111 6.14 24.24 2.47
CA PRO A 111 6.06 24.35 3.93
C PRO A 111 6.31 23.01 4.65
N PHE A 112 5.90 21.89 4.05
CA PHE A 112 6.10 20.56 4.60
C PHE A 112 7.52 20.06 4.36
N ASN A 113 8.36 20.03 5.39
CA ASN A 113 9.77 19.68 5.26
C ASN A 113 10.27 18.82 6.44
N LYS A 114 11.49 18.29 6.33
CA LYS A 114 12.09 17.42 7.35
C LYS A 114 12.38 18.11 8.70
N VAL A 115 12.33 19.43 8.75
CA VAL A 115 12.82 20.25 9.89
C VAL A 115 11.67 20.70 10.81
N SER A 116 10.44 20.23 10.60
CA SER A 116 9.24 20.81 11.24
C SER A 116 8.86 20.31 12.66
N TYR A 117 9.75 19.66 13.43
CA TYR A 117 9.43 19.18 14.79
C TYR A 117 9.99 20.06 15.94
N ARG A 118 10.30 21.33 15.67
CA ARG A 118 10.69 22.28 16.72
C ARG A 118 9.76 23.49 16.73
N THR A 119 8.64 23.34 17.40
CA THR A 119 7.89 24.43 18.04
C THR A 119 7.42 23.95 19.39
#